data_AF-A0A5J5GHI0-F1
#
_entry.id   AF-A0A5J5GHI0-F1
#
_cell.length_a   1.000
_cell.length_b   1.000
_cell.length_c   1.000
_cell.angle_alpha   90.00
_cell.angle_beta   90.00
_cell.angle_gamma   90.00
#
_symmetry.space_group_name_H-M   'P 1'
#
loop_
_entity.id
_entity.type
_entity.pdbx_description
1 polymer ?
#
loop_
_entity_poly.entity_id
_entity_poly.type
_entity_poly.pdbx_seq_one_letter_code
_entity_poly.pdbx_strand_id
1 'polypeptide(L)'
;MKDEERQDKPYLNRQASGPEAEAPEEARPTWYGRAADGPYRSGGMTPELASRIERAAAARPQTRRRALAAAGAAAALLLVAAAAQLAGGGDGGPGPAVRVAPGGGTAAAISAAPAASPGPAASAAAPGETGAPQATEPAAASSAPSFSPASPAASSPPASSPPAAEFKLPSGTYSIEVPDEQLKYAVDAAESPEGIVWFPLPKLLGRGTLDEHAATPYKLYLSPKQKGVLSVEAADARLICTLPMTVYLEQARADADMRLNSLFNVGPYVLMSTSAHLPGAAQPSEEKLWLLDLKNVGTTGEAEAKEIVSFHSVGGYQFEMGIDNEQVALFYIYSTPDGNGGYERKARIYHPDSETEETPASYERREDGSLTYTGADGTHTLKLIWD
;
A
#
# COMPACT_ATOMS: atom_id res chain seq x y z
N MET A 1 -42.01 36.24 1.82
CA MET A 1 -42.21 37.02 0.58
C MET A 1 -40.86 37.57 0.13
N LYS A 2 -40.11 36.71 -0.55
CA LYS A 2 -38.97 36.99 -1.42
C LYS A 2 -38.66 35.65 -2.05
N ASP A 3 -39.36 35.42 -3.14
CA ASP A 3 -39.25 34.24 -3.99
C ASP A 3 -37.94 34.39 -4.78
N GLU A 4 -36.98 33.50 -4.53
CA GLU A 4 -35.81 33.33 -5.38
C GLU A 4 -36.01 32.09 -6.25
N GLU A 5 -36.45 32.40 -7.47
CA GLU A 5 -36.63 31.57 -8.64
C GLU A 5 -35.29 30.93 -9.05
N ARG A 6 -35.04 29.69 -8.58
CA ARG A 6 -33.98 28.84 -9.14
C ARG A 6 -34.46 28.25 -10.46
N GLN A 7 -33.84 28.70 -11.55
CA GLN A 7 -33.99 28.15 -12.89
C GLN A 7 -33.49 26.70 -12.93
N ASP A 8 -34.45 25.77 -13.05
CA ASP A 8 -34.21 24.41 -13.52
C ASP A 8 -33.74 24.46 -14.97
N LYS A 9 -32.51 24.00 -15.22
CA LYS A 9 -32.05 23.64 -16.56
C LYS A 9 -32.40 22.17 -16.78
N PRO A 10 -33.30 21.82 -17.72
CA PRO A 10 -33.56 20.43 -18.04
C PRO A 10 -32.34 19.83 -18.73
N TYR A 11 -31.83 18.73 -18.18
CA TYR A 11 -30.91 17.85 -18.88
C TYR A 11 -31.63 17.28 -20.10
N LEU A 12 -31.15 17.67 -21.28
CA LEU A 12 -31.64 17.17 -22.56
C LEU A 12 -31.30 15.68 -22.67
N ASN A 13 -32.36 14.90 -22.58
CA ASN A 13 -32.44 13.47 -22.86
C ASN A 13 -32.09 13.23 -24.35
N ARG A 14 -30.89 12.72 -24.63
CA ARG A 14 -30.46 12.36 -26.00
C ARG A 14 -30.86 10.91 -26.28
N GLN A 15 -32.11 10.72 -26.73
CA GLN A 15 -32.56 9.45 -27.29
C GLN A 15 -32.20 9.33 -28.78
N ALA A 16 -31.90 8.07 -29.16
CA ALA A 16 -31.95 7.47 -30.49
C ALA A 16 -30.85 7.85 -31.50
N SER A 17 -29.75 7.09 -31.48
CA SER A 17 -28.90 6.89 -32.65
C SER A 17 -29.49 5.79 -33.52
N GLY A 18 -29.94 6.16 -34.72
CA GLY A 18 -30.25 5.24 -35.81
C GLY A 18 -28.98 4.62 -36.42
N PRO A 19 -29.12 3.80 -37.48
CA PRO A 19 -28.02 2.98 -38.01
C PRO A 19 -26.88 3.84 -38.55
N GLU A 20 -25.66 3.47 -38.15
CA GLU A 20 -24.39 4.07 -38.56
C GLU A 20 -24.28 4.13 -40.09
N ALA A 21 -24.35 5.35 -40.63
CA ALA A 21 -23.80 5.63 -41.94
C ALA A 21 -22.28 5.63 -41.83
N GLU A 22 -21.62 4.73 -42.56
CA GLU A 22 -20.16 4.68 -42.67
C GLU A 22 -19.62 6.07 -43.04
N ALA A 23 -18.85 6.65 -42.12
CA ALA A 23 -18.19 7.92 -42.34
C ALA A 23 -17.08 7.77 -43.40
N PRO A 24 -16.93 8.72 -44.33
CA PRO A 24 -15.88 8.67 -45.34
C PRO A 24 -14.49 8.70 -44.69
N GLU A 25 -13.57 7.94 -45.29
CA GLU A 25 -12.18 7.71 -44.89
C GLU A 25 -11.30 8.97 -45.04
N GLU A 26 -11.70 10.10 -44.44
CA GLU A 26 -10.95 11.35 -44.48
C GLU A 26 -10.17 11.58 -43.18
N ALA A 27 -8.85 11.60 -43.35
CA ALA A 27 -7.83 12.14 -42.45
C ALA A 27 -7.68 11.49 -41.07
N ARG A 28 -7.31 10.19 -41.05
CA ARG A 28 -6.57 9.67 -39.89
C ARG A 28 -5.29 10.50 -39.69
N PRO A 29 -5.01 11.01 -38.48
CA PRO A 29 -3.78 11.74 -38.19
C PRO A 29 -2.54 10.93 -38.57
N THR A 30 -1.55 11.57 -39.21
CA THR A 30 -0.33 10.90 -39.73
C THR A 30 0.52 10.15 -38.69
N TRP A 31 0.24 10.33 -37.39
CA TRP A 31 0.91 9.58 -36.33
C TRP A 31 0.37 8.14 -36.18
N TYR A 32 -0.87 7.86 -36.62
CA TYR A 32 -1.44 6.51 -36.59
C TYR A 32 -0.69 5.53 -37.51
N GLY A 33 -0.24 6.01 -38.68
CA GLY A 33 0.63 5.23 -39.56
C GLY A 33 2.02 4.96 -38.96
N ARG A 34 2.52 5.89 -38.12
CA ARG A 34 3.83 5.73 -37.46
C ARG A 34 3.80 4.76 -36.28
N ALA A 35 2.65 4.59 -35.63
CA ALA A 35 2.49 3.64 -34.52
C ALA A 35 2.45 2.17 -35.01
N ALA A 36 1.91 1.93 -36.21
CA ALA A 36 1.87 0.60 -36.81
C ALA A 36 3.26 0.05 -37.19
N ASP A 37 4.27 0.92 -37.29
CA ASP A 37 5.63 0.53 -37.69
C ASP A 37 6.52 0.03 -36.54
N GLY A 38 6.06 0.13 -35.28
CA GLY A 38 6.83 -0.22 -34.09
C GLY A 38 8.16 0.57 -33.95
N PRO A 39 8.83 0.51 -32.79
CA PRO A 39 10.12 1.19 -32.59
C PRO A 39 11.29 0.52 -33.35
N TYR A 40 11.07 -0.65 -33.94
CA TYR A 40 12.10 -1.45 -34.60
C TYR A 40 11.74 -1.70 -36.06
N ARG A 41 11.95 -0.70 -36.92
CA ARG A 41 11.71 -0.78 -38.38
C ARG A 41 12.63 -1.74 -39.15
N SER A 42 13.45 -2.56 -38.49
CA SER A 42 14.34 -3.50 -39.17
C SER A 42 14.67 -4.71 -38.29
N GLY A 43 14.06 -5.85 -38.59
CA GLY A 43 14.62 -7.18 -38.33
C GLY A 43 15.02 -7.50 -36.89
N GLY A 44 14.18 -7.23 -35.89
CA GLY A 44 14.39 -7.71 -34.51
C GLY A 44 15.73 -7.32 -33.87
N MET A 45 16.00 -7.86 -32.68
CA MET A 45 17.26 -7.65 -31.97
C MET A 45 18.37 -8.48 -32.63
N THR A 46 19.00 -7.95 -33.68
CA THR A 46 20.14 -8.64 -34.30
C THR A 46 21.30 -8.75 -33.31
N PRO A 47 22.11 -9.83 -33.35
CA PRO A 47 23.28 -9.99 -32.48
C PRO A 47 24.23 -8.80 -32.56
N GLU A 48 24.33 -8.18 -33.73
CA GLU A 48 25.22 -7.05 -33.99
C GLU A 48 24.71 -5.75 -33.34
N LEU A 49 23.38 -5.55 -33.29
CA LEU A 49 22.75 -4.47 -32.53
C LEU A 49 22.93 -4.67 -31.02
N ALA A 50 22.75 -5.90 -30.53
CA ALA A 50 23.00 -6.24 -29.13
C ALA A 50 24.45 -5.95 -28.72
N SER A 51 25.43 -6.38 -29.53
CA SER A 51 26.85 -6.09 -29.29
C SER A 51 27.21 -4.61 -29.43
N ARG A 52 26.44 -3.80 -30.17
CA ARG A 52 26.61 -2.33 -30.20
C ARG A 52 26.08 -1.68 -28.93
N ILE A 53 24.95 -2.16 -28.41
CA ILE A 53 24.35 -1.66 -27.17
C ILE A 53 25.26 -1.98 -25.98
N GLU A 54 25.80 -3.20 -25.89
CA GLU A 54 26.77 -3.57 -24.84
C GLU A 54 28.03 -2.70 -24.89
N ARG A 55 28.61 -2.48 -26.07
CA ARG A 55 29.78 -1.58 -26.21
C ARG A 55 29.47 -0.14 -25.84
N ALA A 56 28.28 0.36 -26.18
CA ALA A 56 27.87 1.72 -25.83
C ALA A 56 27.61 1.87 -24.32
N ALA A 57 27.10 0.82 -23.66
CA ALA A 57 26.94 0.79 -22.21
C ALA A 57 28.28 0.73 -21.48
N ALA A 58 29.22 -0.09 -21.97
CA ALA A 58 30.57 -0.20 -21.42
C ALA A 58 31.43 1.07 -21.64
N ALA A 59 31.18 1.82 -22.71
CA ALA A 59 31.94 3.02 -23.04
C ALA A 59 31.49 4.29 -22.30
N ARG A 60 30.50 4.23 -21.40
CA ARG A 60 30.07 5.42 -20.63
C ARG A 60 31.05 5.72 -19.49
N PRO A 61 31.81 6.84 -19.54
CA PRO A 61 32.66 7.24 -18.42
C PRO A 61 31.80 7.70 -17.23
N GLN A 62 32.12 7.19 -16.04
CA GLN A 62 31.50 7.50 -14.74
C GLN A 62 31.64 8.96 -14.27
N THR A 63 32.04 9.90 -15.12
CA THR A 63 32.45 11.26 -14.74
C THR A 63 31.29 12.23 -14.45
N ARG A 64 30.02 11.82 -14.54
CA ARG A 64 28.86 12.70 -14.30
C ARG A 64 28.36 12.80 -12.84
N ARG A 65 29.12 12.36 -11.84
CA ARG A 65 28.73 12.55 -10.42
C ARG A 65 29.24 13.85 -9.76
N ARG A 66 30.02 14.70 -10.45
CA ARG A 66 30.59 15.93 -9.86
C ARG A 66 30.05 17.27 -10.39
N ALA A 67 29.17 17.26 -11.41
CA ALA A 67 28.68 18.51 -12.03
C ALA A 67 27.36 19.07 -11.45
N LEU A 68 26.65 18.32 -10.60
CA LEU A 68 25.34 18.73 -10.07
C LEU A 68 25.39 19.52 -8.75
N ALA A 69 26.57 19.70 -8.14
CA ALA A 69 26.71 20.48 -6.91
C ALA A 69 26.77 22.01 -7.14
N ALA A 70 26.91 22.49 -8.38
CA ALA A 70 27.07 23.92 -8.67
C ALA A 70 25.78 24.64 -9.13
N ALA A 71 24.71 23.92 -9.47
CA ALA A 71 23.46 24.52 -9.97
C ALA A 71 22.43 24.85 -8.86
N GLY A 72 22.58 24.30 -7.65
CA GLY A 72 21.62 24.48 -6.55
C GLY A 72 21.67 25.85 -5.85
N ALA A 73 22.77 26.60 -5.98
CA ALA A 73 22.95 27.87 -5.26
C ALA A 73 22.23 29.06 -5.93
N ALA A 74 21.91 28.99 -7.22
CA ALA A 74 21.27 30.10 -7.95
C ALA A 74 19.74 30.14 -7.77
N ALA A 75 19.09 28.99 -7.57
CA ALA A 75 17.63 28.92 -7.40
C ALA A 75 17.16 29.42 -6.02
N ALA A 76 17.98 29.26 -4.97
CA ALA A 76 17.65 29.72 -3.62
C ALA A 76 17.66 31.26 -3.49
N LEU A 77 18.50 31.97 -4.26
CA LEU A 77 18.56 33.44 -4.25
C LEU A 77 17.39 34.10 -5.00
N LEU A 78 16.79 33.42 -5.99
CA LEU A 78 15.62 33.91 -6.71
C LEU A 78 14.32 33.81 -5.88
N LEU A 79 14.21 32.81 -4.99
CA LEU A 79 13.05 32.67 -4.11
C LEU A 79 13.01 33.70 -2.96
N VAL A 80 14.18 34.15 -2.48
CA VAL A 80 14.25 35.20 -1.43
C VAL A 80 13.90 36.58 -2.00
N ALA A 81 14.23 36.86 -3.27
CA ALA A 81 13.86 38.12 -3.93
C ALA A 81 12.36 38.22 -4.26
N ALA A 82 11.69 37.10 -4.53
CA ALA A 82 10.25 37.06 -4.79
C ALA A 82 9.41 37.28 -3.52
N ALA A 83 9.89 36.85 -2.36
CA ALA A 83 9.19 37.04 -1.08
C ALA A 83 9.17 38.51 -0.61
N ALA A 84 10.11 39.35 -1.07
CA ALA A 84 10.19 40.75 -0.67
C ALA A 84 9.17 41.67 -1.38
N GLN A 85 8.53 41.24 -2.48
CA GLN A 85 7.55 42.04 -3.21
C GLN A 85 6.09 41.84 -2.79
N LEU A 86 5.81 40.88 -1.89
CA LEU A 86 4.45 40.62 -1.37
C LEU A 86 4.13 41.37 -0.05
N ALA A 87 5.05 42.20 0.46
CA ALA A 87 4.89 42.91 1.73
C ALA A 87 4.47 44.40 1.59
N GLY A 88 4.04 44.86 0.41
CA GLY A 88 3.75 46.27 0.17
C GLY A 88 2.38 46.54 -0.45
N GLY A 89 1.39 46.88 0.39
CA GLY A 89 0.26 47.72 -0.02
C GLY A 89 -1.13 47.14 0.28
N GLY A 90 -1.90 47.85 1.11
CA GLY A 90 -3.34 47.60 1.27
C GLY A 90 -3.95 48.21 2.52
N ASP A 91 -4.42 49.45 2.39
CA ASP A 91 -5.07 50.29 3.40
C ASP A 91 -6.52 49.85 3.72
N GLY A 92 -6.95 50.01 4.97
CA GLY A 92 -8.34 50.36 5.34
C GLY A 92 -9.35 49.26 5.78
N GLY A 93 -9.71 49.25 7.08
CA GLY A 93 -11.03 48.77 7.55
C GLY A 93 -11.07 48.19 8.98
N PRO A 94 -11.88 48.72 9.91
CA PRO A 94 -11.84 48.33 11.33
C PRO A 94 -12.73 47.12 11.64
N GLY A 95 -12.17 46.12 12.33
CA GLY A 95 -12.88 44.94 12.85
C GLY A 95 -12.14 44.33 14.04
N PRO A 96 -12.85 43.66 14.98
CA PRO A 96 -12.55 43.73 16.41
C PRO A 96 -11.39 42.85 16.87
N ALA A 97 -10.71 43.37 17.89
CA ALA A 97 -9.54 42.79 18.53
C ALA A 97 -9.84 41.44 19.22
N VAL A 98 -9.15 40.40 18.78
CA VAL A 98 -8.97 39.17 19.55
C VAL A 98 -7.54 39.17 20.08
N ARG A 99 -7.40 39.37 21.39
CA ARG A 99 -6.15 39.20 22.13
C ARG A 99 -5.91 37.71 22.35
N VAL A 100 -4.81 37.17 21.83
CA VAL A 100 -4.22 35.90 22.28
C VAL A 100 -2.82 36.18 22.79
N ALA A 101 -2.54 35.71 23.99
CA ALA A 101 -1.31 35.92 24.74
C ALA A 101 -0.13 35.11 24.14
N PRO A 102 1.13 35.59 24.28
CA PRO A 102 2.30 34.90 23.77
C PRO A 102 2.80 33.85 24.78
N GLY A 103 2.71 32.57 24.42
CA GLY A 103 3.42 31.48 25.08
C GLY A 103 4.75 31.23 24.38
N GLY A 104 5.85 31.57 25.05
CA GLY A 104 7.21 31.34 24.57
C GLY A 104 7.59 29.86 24.62
N GLY A 105 8.18 29.37 23.53
CA GLY A 105 8.83 28.07 23.45
C GLY A 105 10.12 28.21 22.64
N THR A 106 11.24 28.20 23.35
CA THR A 106 12.61 28.25 22.83
C THR A 106 12.94 27.00 22.01
N ALA A 107 13.26 27.16 20.73
CA ALA A 107 13.84 26.09 19.91
C ALA A 107 15.36 26.04 20.15
N ALA A 108 15.82 24.95 20.76
CA ALA A 108 17.25 24.65 20.89
C ALA A 108 17.77 24.03 19.59
N ALA A 109 18.75 24.69 18.99
CA ALA A 109 19.53 24.17 17.88
C ALA A 109 20.47 23.06 18.37
N ILE A 110 20.40 21.88 17.77
CA ILE A 110 21.42 20.83 17.94
C ILE A 110 22.16 20.70 16.60
N SER A 111 23.38 21.21 16.63
CA SER A 111 24.41 21.04 15.59
C SER A 111 25.08 19.69 15.82
N ALA A 112 25.10 18.81 14.82
CA ALA A 112 25.88 17.58 14.84
C ALA A 112 26.81 17.55 13.63
N ALA A 113 28.11 17.60 13.92
CA ALA A 113 29.21 17.46 12.97
C ALA A 113 29.48 15.99 12.62
N PRO A 114 30.12 15.69 11.47
CA PRO A 114 30.32 14.32 11.00
C PRO A 114 31.57 13.68 11.61
N ALA A 115 31.46 12.39 12.00
CA ALA A 115 32.60 11.58 12.42
C ALA A 115 32.92 10.51 11.38
N ALA A 116 34.19 10.44 11.03
CA ALA A 116 34.77 9.61 9.98
C ALA A 116 34.97 8.14 10.39
N SER A 117 34.93 7.25 9.40
CA SER A 117 35.45 5.88 9.45
C SER A 117 36.98 5.85 9.55
N PRO A 118 37.54 4.73 10.05
CA PRO A 118 38.46 3.99 9.19
C PRO A 118 38.35 2.45 9.29
N GLY A 119 38.47 1.80 8.13
CA GLY A 119 39.54 0.84 7.84
C GLY A 119 39.44 -0.62 8.34
N PRO A 120 39.67 -1.63 7.47
CA PRO A 120 39.51 -3.05 7.78
C PRO A 120 40.81 -3.74 8.22
N ALA A 121 40.70 -4.88 8.91
CA ALA A 121 41.78 -5.85 9.04
C ALA A 121 41.24 -7.28 8.97
N ALA A 122 41.73 -8.03 7.99
CA ALA A 122 41.62 -9.48 7.88
C ALA A 122 42.70 -10.14 8.75
N SER A 123 42.44 -11.34 9.30
CA SER A 123 43.44 -12.42 9.29
C SER A 123 42.92 -13.77 9.82
N ALA A 124 43.21 -14.80 9.01
CA ALA A 124 43.66 -16.15 9.35
C ALA A 124 42.75 -17.16 10.07
N ALA A 125 42.59 -18.29 9.36
CA ALA A 125 42.19 -19.60 9.83
C ALA A 125 43.29 -20.32 10.63
N ALA A 126 42.91 -21.27 11.49
CA ALA A 126 43.46 -22.63 11.53
C ALA A 126 42.67 -23.55 12.51
N PRO A 127 42.71 -24.89 12.32
CA PRO A 127 41.87 -25.89 13.00
C PRO A 127 42.64 -26.81 13.98
N GLY A 128 41.90 -27.69 14.67
CA GLY A 128 42.40 -28.81 15.50
C GLY A 128 41.87 -28.71 16.94
N GLU A 129 41.60 -29.78 17.69
CA GLU A 129 41.75 -31.21 17.48
C GLU A 129 40.97 -31.91 18.61
N THR A 130 40.76 -33.21 18.41
CA THR A 130 40.14 -34.23 19.25
C THR A 130 40.66 -34.34 20.70
N GLY A 131 39.79 -34.78 21.63
CA GLY A 131 40.24 -35.36 22.91
C GLY A 131 39.15 -35.60 23.96
N ALA A 132 38.47 -36.75 23.89
CA ALA A 132 38.01 -37.49 25.07
C ALA A 132 39.20 -38.37 25.56
N PRO A 133 39.36 -38.77 26.84
CA PRO A 133 38.33 -39.46 27.62
C PRO A 133 38.40 -39.30 29.16
N GLN A 134 37.62 -40.16 29.83
CA GLN A 134 37.87 -40.83 31.12
C GLN A 134 37.16 -40.34 32.38
N ALA A 135 36.46 -41.33 32.95
CA ALA A 135 35.75 -41.34 34.21
C ALA A 135 36.69 -41.58 35.39
N THR A 136 36.35 -40.96 36.53
CA THR A 136 36.72 -41.48 37.86
C THR A 136 35.75 -40.92 38.92
N GLU A 137 34.89 -41.78 39.46
CA GLU A 137 34.42 -41.73 40.85
C GLU A 137 35.62 -42.04 41.79
N PRO A 138 35.70 -41.54 43.04
CA PRO A 138 34.72 -41.87 44.09
C PRO A 138 34.44 -40.83 45.20
N ALA A 139 33.35 -41.10 45.92
CA ALA A 139 32.95 -40.74 47.29
C ALA A 139 33.85 -39.86 48.19
N ALA A 140 33.25 -38.83 48.83
CA ALA A 140 33.27 -38.65 50.29
C ALA A 140 32.46 -37.43 50.78
N ALA A 141 31.71 -37.66 51.86
CA ALA A 141 31.46 -36.78 53.01
C ALA A 141 30.78 -35.39 52.82
N SER A 142 29.48 -35.39 53.12
CA SER A 142 28.88 -34.68 54.27
C SER A 142 29.43 -33.30 54.65
N SER A 143 28.65 -32.26 54.34
CA SER A 143 28.47 -31.07 55.17
C SER A 143 27.16 -30.41 54.78
N ALA A 144 26.15 -30.50 55.67
CA ALA A 144 24.88 -29.81 55.51
C ALA A 144 25.08 -28.30 55.78
N PRO A 145 24.82 -27.40 54.84
CA PRO A 145 24.75 -25.98 55.13
C PRO A 145 23.42 -25.66 55.84
N SER A 146 23.54 -24.96 56.96
CA SER A 146 22.43 -24.40 57.72
C SER A 146 21.61 -23.47 56.82
N PHE A 147 20.36 -23.83 56.52
CA PHE A 147 19.43 -22.98 55.78
C PHE A 147 19.04 -21.79 56.64
N SER A 148 19.60 -20.61 56.34
CA SER A 148 18.99 -19.35 56.76
C SER A 148 17.64 -19.21 56.05
N PRO A 149 16.55 -18.81 56.73
CA PRO A 149 15.27 -18.57 56.08
C PRO A 149 15.47 -17.46 55.05
N ALA A 150 15.42 -17.85 53.77
CA ALA A 150 15.48 -16.93 52.65
C ALA A 150 14.35 -15.91 52.82
N SER A 151 14.72 -14.63 52.86
CA SER A 151 13.76 -13.53 52.73
C SER A 151 12.84 -13.81 51.53
N PRO A 152 11.53 -13.57 51.64
CA PRO A 152 10.59 -13.80 50.54
C PRO A 152 11.13 -13.07 49.30
N ALA A 153 11.54 -13.86 48.31
CA ALA A 153 12.05 -13.36 47.05
C ALA A 153 10.99 -12.41 46.49
N ALA A 154 11.37 -11.14 46.33
CA ALA A 154 10.51 -10.15 45.73
C ALA A 154 10.02 -10.70 44.39
N SER A 155 8.71 -10.95 44.30
CA SER A 155 8.06 -11.43 43.09
C SER A 155 8.47 -10.51 41.95
N SER A 156 9.20 -11.04 40.97
CA SER A 156 9.52 -10.29 39.76
C SER A 156 8.20 -9.81 39.15
N PRO A 157 8.12 -8.55 38.70
CA PRO A 157 6.91 -8.05 38.09
C PRO A 157 6.51 -8.96 36.93
N PRO A 158 5.20 -9.25 36.75
CA PRO A 158 4.75 -10.10 35.66
C PRO A 158 5.25 -9.52 34.34
N ALA A 159 5.82 -10.37 33.48
CA ALA A 159 6.28 -9.99 32.16
C ALA A 159 5.11 -9.32 31.41
N SER A 160 5.33 -8.11 30.90
CA SER A 160 4.33 -7.42 30.08
C SER A 160 4.06 -8.27 28.85
N SER A 161 2.79 -8.58 28.58
CA SER A 161 2.39 -9.21 27.33
C SER A 161 2.90 -8.40 26.14
N PRO A 162 3.31 -9.06 25.03
CA PRO A 162 3.70 -8.35 23.82
C PRO A 162 2.55 -7.47 23.30
N PRO A 163 2.84 -6.36 22.60
CA PRO A 163 1.80 -5.57 21.97
C PRO A 163 1.07 -6.40 20.90
N ALA A 164 -0.22 -6.12 20.69
CA ALA A 164 -1.03 -6.82 19.70
C ALA A 164 -1.90 -5.81 18.91
N ALA A 165 -2.04 -6.04 17.60
CA ALA A 165 -3.05 -5.39 16.78
C ALA A 165 -4.41 -6.03 17.04
N GLU A 166 -5.44 -5.26 17.35
CA GLU A 166 -6.79 -5.77 17.64
C GLU A 166 -7.75 -5.44 16.51
N PHE A 167 -8.56 -6.44 16.14
CA PHE A 167 -9.56 -6.37 15.07
C PHE A 167 -10.93 -6.69 15.65
N LYS A 168 -11.89 -5.79 15.46
CA LYS A 168 -13.29 -5.99 15.87
C LYS A 168 -14.10 -6.46 14.67
N LEU A 169 -14.33 -7.77 14.59
CA LEU A 169 -15.06 -8.42 13.52
C LEU A 169 -16.47 -8.84 14.01
N PRO A 170 -17.45 -9.07 13.12
CA PRO A 170 -18.78 -9.53 13.50
C PRO A 170 -18.81 -10.72 14.47
N SER A 171 -17.90 -11.70 14.32
CA SER A 171 -17.81 -12.88 15.16
C SER A 171 -17.07 -12.67 16.48
N GLY A 172 -16.40 -11.53 16.68
CA GLY A 172 -15.71 -11.20 17.93
C GLY A 172 -14.46 -10.33 17.76
N THR A 173 -13.72 -10.18 18.85
CA THR A 173 -12.42 -9.49 18.84
C THR A 173 -11.31 -10.48 18.60
N TYR A 174 -10.45 -10.17 17.63
CA TYR A 174 -9.27 -10.93 17.27
C TYR A 174 -8.01 -10.07 17.45
N SER A 175 -6.86 -10.70 17.63
CA SER A 175 -5.60 -10.00 17.73
C SER A 175 -4.46 -10.75 17.06
N ILE A 176 -3.51 -9.98 16.54
CA ILE A 176 -2.25 -10.48 15.98
C ILE A 176 -1.12 -9.87 16.81
N GLU A 177 -0.25 -10.70 17.36
CA GLU A 177 0.92 -10.22 18.10
C GLU A 177 1.88 -9.48 17.16
N VAL A 178 2.39 -8.35 17.62
CA VAL A 178 3.38 -7.54 16.91
C VAL A 178 4.54 -7.23 17.86
N PRO A 179 5.78 -7.07 17.37
CA PRO A 179 6.91 -6.78 18.24
C PRO A 179 6.91 -5.32 18.72
N ASP A 180 6.12 -4.44 18.07
CA ASP A 180 6.05 -3.01 18.36
C ASP A 180 4.66 -2.47 18.00
N GLU A 181 4.13 -1.57 18.82
CA GLU A 181 2.85 -0.89 18.59
C GLU A 181 2.83 -0.10 17.27
N GLN A 182 3.98 0.44 16.86
CA GLN A 182 4.10 1.13 15.58
C GLN A 182 3.88 0.21 14.37
N LEU A 183 3.89 -1.13 14.52
CA LEU A 183 3.74 -2.07 13.41
C LEU A 183 2.33 -2.66 13.30
N LYS A 184 1.37 -2.17 14.10
CA LYS A 184 -0.04 -2.61 14.01
C LYS A 184 -0.66 -2.36 12.63
N TYR A 185 -0.14 -1.39 11.86
CA TYR A 185 -0.63 -1.10 10.51
C TYR A 185 -0.20 -2.14 9.45
N ALA A 186 0.78 -2.99 9.76
CA ALA A 186 1.36 -3.94 8.80
C ALA A 186 0.79 -5.35 8.96
N VAL A 187 -0.39 -5.47 9.58
CA VAL A 187 -1.17 -6.68 9.76
C VAL A 187 -2.64 -6.33 9.58
N ASP A 188 -3.42 -7.26 9.03
CA ASP A 188 -4.86 -7.07 8.88
C ASP A 188 -5.61 -8.40 8.94
N ALA A 189 -6.92 -8.30 9.18
CA ALA A 189 -7.84 -9.43 9.24
C ALA A 189 -9.24 -9.06 8.73
N ALA A 190 -9.83 -9.94 7.94
CA ALA A 190 -11.20 -9.85 7.46
C ALA A 190 -11.98 -11.14 7.80
N GLU A 191 -13.23 -10.99 8.23
CA GLU A 191 -14.12 -12.12 8.44
C GLU A 191 -14.87 -12.48 7.15
N SER A 192 -14.89 -13.76 6.79
CA SER A 192 -15.67 -14.35 5.70
C SER A 192 -16.59 -15.44 6.24
N PRO A 193 -17.58 -15.95 5.48
CA PRO A 193 -18.35 -17.14 5.85
C PRO A 193 -17.46 -18.34 6.20
N GLU A 194 -16.33 -18.51 5.51
CA GLU A 194 -15.39 -19.62 5.64
C GLU A 194 -14.48 -19.50 6.87
N GLY A 195 -14.30 -18.30 7.43
CA GLY A 195 -13.43 -18.05 8.57
C GLY A 195 -12.84 -16.65 8.62
N ILE A 196 -11.78 -16.46 9.38
CA ILE A 196 -11.01 -15.21 9.45
C ILE A 196 -9.83 -15.34 8.50
N VAL A 197 -9.77 -14.50 7.48
CA VAL A 197 -8.61 -14.36 6.60
C VAL A 197 -7.73 -13.26 7.15
N TRP A 198 -6.44 -13.53 7.30
CA TRP A 198 -5.51 -12.59 7.91
C TRP A 198 -4.09 -12.80 7.40
N PHE A 199 -3.21 -11.81 7.60
CA PHE A 199 -1.79 -11.96 7.35
C PHE A 199 -0.94 -11.49 8.54
N PRO A 200 0.11 -12.25 8.92
CA PRO A 200 1.04 -11.83 9.96
C PRO A 200 1.98 -10.74 9.45
N LEU A 201 2.67 -10.07 10.39
CA LEU A 201 3.71 -9.10 10.07
C LEU A 201 4.82 -9.78 9.26
N PRO A 202 5.07 -9.37 7.99
CA PRO A 202 6.19 -9.90 7.25
C PRO A 202 7.51 -9.45 7.88
N LYS A 203 8.62 -10.11 7.52
CA LYS A 203 9.94 -9.57 7.87
C LYS A 203 10.13 -8.24 7.13
N LEU A 204 10.29 -7.14 7.85
CA LEU A 204 10.50 -5.81 7.24
C LEU A 204 12.00 -5.44 7.19
N LEU A 205 12.41 -4.76 6.12
CA LEU A 205 13.70 -4.08 5.95
C LEU A 205 13.49 -2.57 5.92
N GLY A 206 14.55 -1.78 6.17
CA GLY A 206 14.47 -0.32 6.04
C GLY A 206 13.52 0.36 7.04
N ARG A 207 13.28 -0.28 8.20
CA ARG A 207 12.27 0.15 9.17
C ARG A 207 12.41 1.62 9.56
N GLY A 208 11.30 2.37 9.52
CA GLY A 208 11.25 3.79 9.86
C GLY A 208 11.83 4.71 8.79
N THR A 209 12.00 4.23 7.56
CA THR A 209 12.50 5.01 6.41
C THR A 209 11.52 4.97 5.24
N LEU A 210 11.77 5.79 4.21
CA LEU A 210 11.01 5.72 2.95
C LEU A 210 11.24 4.42 2.18
N ASP A 211 12.31 3.69 2.50
CA ASP A 211 12.67 2.40 1.91
C ASP A 211 12.15 1.20 2.72
N GLU A 212 11.18 1.41 3.62
CA GLU A 212 10.61 0.31 4.39
C GLU A 212 9.86 -0.66 3.47
N HIS A 213 10.19 -1.94 3.49
CA HIS A 213 9.54 -2.96 2.64
C HIS A 213 9.62 -4.37 3.21
N ALA A 214 8.74 -5.25 2.74
CA ALA A 214 8.76 -6.67 3.09
C ALA A 214 9.94 -7.40 2.43
N ALA A 215 10.68 -8.16 3.23
CA ALA A 215 11.79 -9.03 2.83
C ALA A 215 11.33 -10.41 2.36
N THR A 216 10.06 -10.74 2.60
CA THR A 216 9.45 -12.05 2.34
C THR A 216 8.06 -11.86 1.75
N PRO A 217 7.64 -12.75 0.83
CA PRO A 217 6.26 -12.76 0.32
C PRO A 217 5.22 -12.67 1.43
N TYR A 218 4.14 -11.94 1.17
CA TYR A 218 2.99 -11.93 2.07
C TYR A 218 2.30 -13.28 2.03
N LYS A 219 1.87 -13.75 3.20
CA LYS A 219 1.20 -15.05 3.37
C LYS A 219 -0.14 -14.80 4.03
N LEU A 220 -1.21 -15.24 3.40
CA LEU A 220 -2.55 -15.14 3.94
C LEU A 220 -2.98 -16.48 4.50
N TYR A 221 -3.54 -16.43 5.71
CA TYR A 221 -4.00 -17.58 6.45
C TYR A 221 -5.51 -17.50 6.64
N LEU A 222 -6.17 -18.66 6.62
CA LEU A 222 -7.54 -18.84 7.04
C LEU A 222 -7.56 -19.54 8.39
N SER A 223 -8.21 -18.93 9.37
CA SER A 223 -8.47 -19.50 10.68
C SER A 223 -9.99 -19.65 10.90
N PRO A 224 -10.45 -20.62 11.69
CA PRO A 224 -11.87 -20.71 12.05
C PRO A 224 -12.31 -19.46 12.82
N LYS A 225 -13.63 -19.21 12.88
CA LYS A 225 -14.23 -18.13 13.69
C LYS A 225 -14.19 -18.46 15.18
N GLN A 226 -13.00 -18.64 15.72
CA GLN A 226 -12.73 -19.09 17.07
C GLN A 226 -11.42 -18.47 17.55
N LYS A 227 -11.29 -18.31 18.87
CA LYS A 227 -10.11 -17.75 19.57
C LYS A 227 -9.76 -16.31 19.17
N GLY A 228 -9.58 -15.48 20.18
CA GLY A 228 -9.23 -14.08 19.99
C GLY A 228 -7.79 -13.80 19.58
N VAL A 229 -6.91 -14.81 19.41
CA VAL A 229 -5.51 -14.62 18.99
C VAL A 229 -5.25 -15.42 17.72
N LEU A 230 -4.84 -14.71 16.67
CA LEU A 230 -4.48 -15.25 15.36
C LEU A 230 -2.96 -15.47 15.32
N SER A 231 -2.53 -16.72 15.09
CA SER A 231 -1.11 -17.09 15.05
C SER A 231 -0.83 -18.15 13.99
N VAL A 232 0.33 -18.05 13.35
CA VAL A 232 0.78 -18.99 12.31
C VAL A 232 1.12 -20.36 12.90
N GLU A 233 1.34 -20.43 14.21
CA GLU A 233 1.64 -21.66 14.95
C GLU A 233 0.37 -22.37 15.42
N ALA A 234 -0.79 -21.72 15.29
CA ALA A 234 -2.05 -22.33 15.66
C ALA A 234 -2.38 -23.48 14.71
N ALA A 235 -2.73 -24.65 15.27
CA ALA A 235 -2.99 -25.87 14.49
C ALA A 235 -4.18 -25.73 13.50
N ASP A 236 -5.02 -24.73 13.71
CA ASP A 236 -6.20 -24.39 12.91
C ASP A 236 -5.97 -23.20 11.95
N ALA A 237 -4.75 -22.64 11.88
CA ALA A 237 -4.37 -21.66 10.87
C ALA A 237 -3.85 -22.36 9.61
N ARG A 238 -4.54 -22.15 8.48
CA ARG A 238 -4.17 -22.73 7.18
C ARG A 238 -3.66 -21.65 6.23
N LEU A 239 -2.47 -21.82 5.66
CA LEU A 239 -1.99 -20.96 4.57
C LEU A 239 -2.89 -21.16 3.34
N ILE A 240 -3.47 -20.09 2.81
CA ILE A 240 -4.38 -20.15 1.65
C ILE A 240 -3.85 -19.40 0.43
N CYS A 241 -2.98 -18.42 0.60
CA CYS A 241 -2.41 -17.66 -0.50
C CYS A 241 -1.02 -17.15 -0.13
N THR A 242 -0.09 -17.18 -1.07
CA THR A 242 1.22 -16.52 -0.95
C THR A 242 1.35 -15.51 -2.08
N LEU A 243 1.47 -14.23 -1.74
CA LEU A 243 1.62 -13.19 -2.73
C LEU A 243 3.11 -12.96 -3.05
N PRO A 244 3.64 -13.30 -4.24
CA PRO A 244 4.99 -12.95 -4.66
C PRO A 244 5.33 -11.46 -4.51
N MET A 245 6.60 -11.19 -4.19
CA MET A 245 7.11 -9.84 -3.95
C MET A 245 7.17 -8.94 -5.18
N THR A 246 7.16 -9.51 -6.39
CA THR A 246 7.46 -8.77 -7.63
C THR A 246 6.54 -9.09 -8.80
N VAL A 247 5.69 -10.11 -8.71
CA VAL A 247 5.05 -10.73 -9.89
C VAL A 247 3.67 -10.14 -10.22
N TYR A 248 3.10 -9.32 -9.35
CA TYR A 248 1.69 -8.92 -9.49
C TYR A 248 1.44 -7.55 -10.11
N LEU A 249 2.51 -6.79 -10.32
CA LEU A 249 2.42 -5.43 -10.82
C LEU A 249 3.28 -5.38 -12.09
N GLU A 250 2.73 -5.88 -13.21
CA GLU A 250 3.47 -5.98 -14.48
C GLU A 250 4.10 -4.66 -14.92
N GLN A 251 3.50 -3.54 -14.52
CA GLN A 251 3.97 -2.20 -14.84
C GLN A 251 4.91 -1.63 -13.78
N ALA A 252 4.97 -2.24 -12.60
CA ALA A 252 5.93 -1.85 -11.58
C ALA A 252 7.35 -2.12 -12.07
N ARG A 253 8.24 -1.20 -11.74
CA ARG A 253 9.65 -1.37 -12.08
C ARG A 253 10.24 -2.54 -11.29
N ALA A 254 11.27 -3.18 -11.84
CA ALA A 254 11.94 -4.32 -11.21
C ALA A 254 12.54 -4.02 -9.82
N ASP A 255 12.69 -2.75 -9.47
CA ASP A 255 13.15 -2.27 -8.16
C ASP A 255 12.02 -1.92 -7.19
N ALA A 256 10.75 -2.05 -7.59
CA ALA A 256 9.62 -1.76 -6.72
C ALA A 256 9.39 -2.84 -5.67
N ASP A 257 9.02 -2.43 -4.46
CA ASP A 257 8.53 -3.31 -3.40
C ASP A 257 7.01 -3.33 -3.35
N MET A 258 6.44 -4.51 -3.13
CA MET A 258 5.00 -4.68 -2.92
C MET A 258 4.66 -4.55 -1.44
N ARG A 259 3.54 -3.87 -1.16
CA ARG A 259 2.88 -3.83 0.14
C ARG A 259 1.45 -4.38 0.04
N LEU A 260 1.05 -5.15 1.04
CA LEU A 260 -0.34 -5.55 1.26
C LEU A 260 -0.94 -4.57 2.29
N ASN A 261 -1.91 -3.77 1.85
CA ASN A 261 -2.40 -2.63 2.61
C ASN A 261 -3.56 -3.00 3.53
N SER A 262 -4.56 -3.71 2.99
CA SER A 262 -5.79 -4.02 3.74
C SER A 262 -6.53 -5.23 3.17
N LEU A 263 -7.35 -5.85 4.02
CA LEU A 263 -8.32 -6.89 3.68
C LEU A 263 -9.75 -6.42 3.95
N PHE A 264 -10.69 -6.74 3.06
CA PHE A 264 -12.10 -6.44 3.24
C PHE A 264 -12.95 -7.66 2.89
N ASN A 265 -14.05 -7.87 3.62
CA ASN A 265 -15.00 -8.92 3.30
C ASN A 265 -15.95 -8.50 2.18
N VAL A 266 -16.18 -9.40 1.21
CA VAL A 266 -17.21 -9.28 0.18
C VAL A 266 -17.91 -10.64 0.07
N GLY A 267 -18.90 -10.92 0.92
CA GLY A 267 -19.56 -12.24 0.95
C GLY A 267 -18.56 -13.40 1.14
N PRO A 268 -18.54 -14.44 0.26
CA PRO A 268 -17.58 -15.55 0.31
C PRO A 268 -16.20 -15.21 -0.30
N TYR A 269 -15.91 -13.92 -0.46
CA TYR A 269 -14.65 -13.43 -1.00
C TYR A 269 -13.95 -12.50 -0.01
N VAL A 270 -12.64 -12.33 -0.20
CA VAL A 270 -11.87 -11.27 0.45
C VAL A 270 -11.24 -10.38 -0.61
N LEU A 271 -11.54 -9.09 -0.53
CA LEU A 271 -10.89 -8.05 -1.32
C LEU A 271 -9.57 -7.66 -0.63
N MET A 272 -8.49 -7.60 -1.41
CA MET A 272 -7.17 -7.20 -0.95
C MET A 272 -6.74 -5.95 -1.69
N SER A 273 -6.21 -4.96 -0.97
CA SER A 273 -5.55 -3.79 -1.57
C SER A 273 -4.04 -3.96 -1.49
N THR A 274 -3.34 -3.71 -2.59
CA THR A 274 -1.88 -3.76 -2.67
C THR A 274 -1.32 -2.49 -3.29
N SER A 275 -0.07 -2.15 -2.97
CA SER A 275 0.66 -1.05 -3.61
C SER A 275 2.10 -1.43 -3.96
N ALA A 276 2.63 -0.90 -5.06
CA ALA A 276 4.05 -0.91 -5.37
C ALA A 276 4.70 0.41 -4.97
N HIS A 277 5.78 0.37 -4.22
CA HIS A 277 6.61 1.53 -3.90
C HIS A 277 7.96 1.43 -4.60
N LEU A 278 8.47 2.55 -5.11
CA LEU A 278 9.87 2.62 -5.56
C LEU A 278 10.75 3.02 -4.37
N PRO A 279 12.02 2.57 -4.33
CA PRO A 279 12.96 2.99 -3.31
C PRO A 279 13.03 4.53 -3.22
N GLY A 280 12.85 5.05 -2.01
CA GLY A 280 12.84 6.46 -1.66
C GLY A 280 11.56 7.22 -2.06
N ALA A 281 10.56 6.55 -2.64
CA ALA A 281 9.32 7.18 -3.04
C ALA A 281 8.34 7.27 -1.86
N ALA A 282 7.87 8.49 -1.59
CA ALA A 282 6.84 8.72 -0.57
C ALA A 282 5.44 8.23 -0.98
N GLN A 283 5.23 7.97 -2.27
CA GLN A 283 3.95 7.60 -2.85
C GLN A 283 4.07 6.27 -3.62
N PRO A 284 3.00 5.46 -3.67
CA PRO A 284 3.00 4.27 -4.48
C PRO A 284 3.09 4.63 -5.97
N SER A 285 3.84 3.83 -6.71
CA SER A 285 3.91 3.90 -8.17
C SER A 285 2.71 3.24 -8.85
N GLU A 286 2.07 2.28 -8.18
CA GLU A 286 0.91 1.54 -8.68
C GLU A 286 0.13 0.98 -7.49
N GLU A 287 -1.19 0.92 -7.59
CA GLU A 287 -2.07 0.27 -6.61
C GLU A 287 -3.06 -0.65 -7.31
N LYS A 288 -3.44 -1.73 -6.65
CA LYS A 288 -4.37 -2.71 -7.21
C LYS A 288 -5.32 -3.28 -6.17
N LEU A 289 -6.53 -3.57 -6.62
CA LEU A 289 -7.47 -4.42 -5.92
C LEU A 289 -7.43 -5.84 -6.48
N TRP A 290 -7.41 -6.80 -5.55
CA TRP A 290 -7.45 -8.23 -5.83
C TRP A 290 -8.62 -8.84 -5.10
N LEU A 291 -9.20 -9.87 -5.69
CA LEU A 291 -10.24 -10.67 -5.07
C LEU A 291 -9.71 -12.08 -4.82
N LEU A 292 -9.95 -12.57 -3.62
CA LEU A 292 -9.60 -13.92 -3.19
C LEU A 292 -10.88 -14.74 -3.06
N ASP A 293 -11.06 -15.78 -3.89
CA ASP A 293 -12.22 -16.69 -3.82
C ASP A 293 -12.02 -17.74 -2.71
N LEU A 294 -12.90 -17.74 -1.72
CA LEU A 294 -12.83 -18.67 -0.59
C LEU A 294 -13.73 -19.90 -0.73
N LYS A 295 -14.66 -19.91 -1.69
CA LYS A 295 -15.70 -20.95 -1.83
C LYS A 295 -15.12 -22.37 -1.90
N ASN A 296 -13.97 -22.52 -2.56
CA ASN A 296 -13.34 -23.81 -2.83
C ASN A 296 -12.16 -24.14 -1.90
N VAL A 297 -11.76 -23.23 -1.01
CA VAL A 297 -10.54 -23.37 -0.19
C VAL A 297 -10.64 -24.56 0.76
N GLY A 298 -11.85 -24.92 1.21
CA GLY A 298 -12.10 -26.16 1.96
C GLY A 298 -11.64 -27.43 1.24
N THR A 299 -11.68 -27.43 -0.09
CA THR A 299 -11.35 -28.58 -0.94
C THR A 299 -9.95 -28.48 -1.55
N THR A 300 -9.57 -27.31 -2.07
CA THR A 300 -8.27 -27.10 -2.74
C THR A 300 -7.14 -26.87 -1.76
N GLY A 301 -7.43 -26.32 -0.57
CA GLY A 301 -6.45 -25.84 0.39
C GLY A 301 -5.83 -24.47 0.04
N GLU A 302 -6.03 -23.98 -1.19
CA GLU A 302 -5.49 -22.73 -1.70
C GLU A 302 -6.61 -21.87 -2.30
N ALA A 303 -6.44 -20.56 -2.21
CA ALA A 303 -7.32 -19.56 -2.77
C ALA A 303 -6.63 -18.85 -3.94
N GLU A 304 -7.37 -18.62 -5.02
CA GLU A 304 -6.86 -17.93 -6.20
C GLU A 304 -7.08 -16.41 -6.04
N ALA A 305 -6.01 -15.65 -6.21
CA ALA A 305 -6.07 -14.19 -6.20
C ALA A 305 -6.24 -13.68 -7.63
N LYS A 306 -7.33 -12.95 -7.88
CA LYS A 306 -7.66 -12.37 -9.18
C LYS A 306 -7.60 -10.85 -9.12
N GLU A 307 -6.90 -10.23 -10.05
CA GLU A 307 -6.90 -8.77 -10.19
C GLU A 307 -8.27 -8.26 -10.63
N ILE A 308 -8.74 -7.20 -9.98
CA ILE A 308 -9.99 -6.52 -10.34
C ILE A 308 -9.68 -5.22 -11.08
N VAL A 309 -8.90 -4.34 -10.47
CA VAL A 309 -8.62 -3.01 -11.02
C VAL A 309 -7.26 -2.50 -10.54
N SER A 310 -6.54 -1.84 -11.45
CA SER A 310 -5.37 -1.02 -11.13
C SER A 310 -5.78 0.44 -11.04
N PHE A 311 -5.29 1.13 -10.02
CA PHE A 311 -5.64 2.51 -9.71
C PHE A 311 -4.45 3.26 -9.08
N HIS A 312 -4.67 4.55 -8.85
CA HIS A 312 -3.79 5.41 -8.08
C HIS A 312 -4.65 6.17 -7.07
N SER A 313 -4.20 6.28 -5.82
CA SER A 313 -4.90 7.02 -4.76
C SER A 313 -4.30 8.43 -4.56
N VAL A 314 -3.08 8.66 -5.04
CA VAL A 314 -2.34 9.90 -4.82
C VAL A 314 -2.66 10.96 -5.87
N GLY A 315 -3.14 12.13 -5.41
CA GLY A 315 -3.53 13.24 -6.30
C GLY A 315 -4.94 13.81 -6.04
N GLY A 316 -5.61 13.33 -4.98
CA GLY A 316 -6.76 14.02 -4.35
C GLY A 316 -8.15 13.54 -4.78
N TYR A 317 -8.30 12.81 -5.89
CA TYR A 317 -9.62 12.38 -6.41
C TYR A 317 -9.58 11.12 -7.29
N GLN A 318 -8.62 10.22 -7.06
CA GLN A 318 -8.31 9.21 -8.07
C GLN A 318 -8.97 7.85 -7.85
N PHE A 319 -9.36 7.51 -6.62
CA PHE A 319 -10.05 6.26 -6.34
C PHE A 319 -10.93 6.34 -5.08
N GLU A 320 -12.17 5.91 -5.20
CA GLU A 320 -13.11 5.71 -4.09
C GLU A 320 -13.69 4.30 -4.22
N MET A 321 -13.98 3.62 -3.10
CA MET A 321 -14.64 2.31 -3.15
C MET A 321 -15.59 2.08 -1.99
N GLY A 322 -16.57 1.20 -2.22
CA GLY A 322 -17.46 0.68 -1.21
C GLY A 322 -17.89 -0.74 -1.54
N ILE A 323 -18.26 -1.49 -0.50
CA ILE A 323 -18.67 -2.89 -0.64
C ILE A 323 -20.16 -2.98 -0.33
N ASP A 324 -20.90 -3.59 -1.25
CA ASP A 324 -22.29 -3.95 -1.09
C ASP A 324 -22.37 -5.44 -0.71
N ASN A 325 -22.42 -5.73 0.60
CA ASN A 325 -22.50 -7.11 1.07
C ASN A 325 -23.88 -7.75 0.84
N GLU A 326 -24.93 -6.96 0.59
CA GLU A 326 -26.25 -7.50 0.27
C GLU A 326 -26.28 -8.08 -1.14
N GLN A 327 -25.65 -7.37 -2.09
CA GLN A 327 -25.50 -7.83 -3.48
C GLN A 327 -24.20 -8.62 -3.73
N VAL A 328 -23.32 -8.73 -2.72
CA VAL A 328 -21.97 -9.28 -2.86
C VAL A 328 -21.24 -8.58 -4.02
N ALA A 329 -21.23 -7.25 -4.04
CA ALA A 329 -20.67 -6.45 -5.13
C ALA A 329 -19.64 -5.43 -4.62
N LEU A 330 -18.69 -5.09 -5.49
CA LEU A 330 -17.74 -4.01 -5.27
C LEU A 330 -18.12 -2.82 -6.13
N PHE A 331 -18.44 -1.69 -5.50
CA PHE A 331 -18.60 -0.42 -6.19
C PHE A 331 -17.31 0.37 -6.08
N TYR A 332 -16.82 0.91 -7.18
CA TYR A 332 -15.65 1.78 -7.16
C TYR A 332 -15.77 2.91 -8.18
N ILE A 333 -15.18 4.05 -7.84
CA ILE A 333 -15.07 5.21 -8.69
C ILE A 333 -13.61 5.51 -8.89
N TYR A 334 -13.18 5.66 -10.13
CA TYR A 334 -11.79 5.96 -10.47
C TYR A 334 -11.71 7.07 -11.50
N SER A 335 -10.58 7.77 -11.51
CA SER A 335 -10.30 8.85 -12.44
C SER A 335 -9.25 8.42 -13.46
N THR A 336 -9.55 8.55 -14.76
CA THR A 336 -8.59 8.32 -15.85
C THR A 336 -8.20 9.63 -16.52
N PRO A 337 -6.93 9.88 -16.86
CA PRO A 337 -6.55 11.06 -17.62
C PRO A 337 -7.31 11.17 -18.95
N ASP A 338 -7.84 12.34 -19.27
CA ASP A 338 -8.64 12.56 -20.49
C ASP A 338 -7.79 12.96 -21.72
N GLY A 339 -6.46 13.05 -21.56
CA GLY A 339 -5.51 13.48 -22.57
C GLY A 339 -5.36 15.00 -22.72
N ASN A 340 -6.22 15.80 -22.07
CA ASN A 340 -6.18 17.28 -22.08
C ASN A 340 -5.65 17.86 -20.77
N GLY A 341 -5.06 17.02 -19.91
CA GLY A 341 -4.63 17.39 -18.56
C GLY A 341 -5.77 17.39 -17.53
N GLY A 342 -6.98 17.01 -17.95
CA GLY A 342 -8.10 16.73 -17.07
C GLY A 342 -8.18 15.25 -16.69
N TYR A 343 -9.19 14.94 -15.90
CA TYR A 343 -9.52 13.58 -15.50
C TYR A 343 -11.00 13.32 -15.78
N GLU A 344 -11.28 12.15 -16.37
CA GLU A 344 -12.62 11.61 -16.51
C GLU A 344 -12.88 10.65 -15.35
N ARG A 345 -13.95 10.91 -14.58
CA ARG A 345 -14.35 10.08 -13.44
C ARG A 345 -15.34 9.02 -13.90
N LYS A 346 -15.06 7.75 -13.60
CA LYS A 346 -15.86 6.57 -14.01
C LYS A 346 -16.26 5.76 -12.80
N ALA A 347 -17.52 5.35 -12.75
CA ALA A 347 -18.03 4.42 -11.75
C ALA A 347 -18.20 3.02 -12.37
N ARG A 348 -17.94 2.00 -11.56
CA ARG A 348 -18.10 0.59 -11.92
C ARG A 348 -18.66 -0.19 -10.74
N ILE A 349 -19.42 -1.23 -11.07
CA ILE A 349 -19.85 -2.27 -10.15
C ILE A 349 -19.23 -3.57 -10.65
N TYR A 350 -18.40 -4.20 -9.84
CA TYR A 350 -17.84 -5.52 -10.10
C TYR A 350 -18.63 -6.57 -9.32
N HIS A 351 -19.07 -7.60 -10.04
CA HIS A 351 -19.83 -8.73 -9.52
C HIS A 351 -18.92 -9.98 -9.45
N PRO A 352 -18.42 -10.36 -8.27
CA PRO A 352 -17.54 -11.51 -8.05
C PRO A 352 -18.06 -12.83 -8.61
N ASP A 353 -19.34 -13.14 -8.41
CA ASP A 353 -19.89 -14.45 -8.78
C ASP A 353 -19.98 -14.67 -10.29
N SER A 354 -20.27 -13.61 -11.05
CA SER A 354 -20.32 -13.65 -12.51
C SER A 354 -19.02 -13.21 -13.17
N GLU A 355 -18.10 -12.64 -12.39
CA GLU A 355 -16.87 -11.99 -12.86
C GLU A 355 -17.12 -10.90 -13.91
N THR A 356 -18.24 -10.20 -13.78
CA THR A 356 -18.65 -9.15 -14.73
C THR A 356 -18.59 -7.77 -14.10
N GLU A 357 -18.32 -6.77 -14.95
CA GLU A 357 -18.44 -5.36 -14.60
C GLU A 357 -19.63 -4.72 -15.29
N GLU A 358 -20.26 -3.78 -14.61
CA GLU A 358 -21.25 -2.89 -15.21
C GLU A 358 -21.01 -1.43 -14.82
N THR A 359 -21.59 -0.53 -15.64
CA THR A 359 -21.63 0.90 -15.33
C THR A 359 -22.96 1.18 -14.63
N PRO A 360 -22.96 1.77 -13.42
CA PRO A 360 -24.20 2.17 -12.77
C PRO A 360 -24.95 3.19 -13.65
N ALA A 361 -26.27 3.08 -13.72
CA ALA A 361 -27.12 4.03 -14.43
C ALA A 361 -27.07 5.43 -13.80
N SER A 362 -26.91 5.48 -12.48
CA SER A 362 -26.68 6.68 -11.70
C SER A 362 -26.00 6.32 -10.39
N TYR A 363 -25.35 7.31 -9.77
CA TYR A 363 -24.91 7.24 -8.38
C TYR A 363 -24.95 8.62 -7.75
N GLU A 364 -25.24 8.67 -6.45
CA GLU A 364 -25.34 9.89 -5.67
C GLU A 364 -24.69 9.69 -4.31
N ARG A 365 -23.82 10.63 -3.95
CA ARG A 365 -23.21 10.66 -2.63
C ARG A 365 -24.12 11.36 -1.64
N ARG A 366 -24.35 10.73 -0.49
CA ARG A 366 -25.17 11.30 0.59
C ARG A 366 -24.30 12.05 1.60
N GLU A 367 -24.94 12.95 2.35
CA GLU A 367 -24.27 13.75 3.39
C GLU A 367 -23.69 12.92 4.53
N ASP A 368 -24.21 11.71 4.77
CA ASP A 368 -23.75 10.78 5.79
C ASP A 368 -22.52 9.95 5.37
N GLY A 369 -21.97 10.22 4.17
CA GLY A 369 -20.82 9.49 3.61
C GLY A 369 -21.19 8.17 2.94
N SER A 370 -22.47 7.80 2.91
CA SER A 370 -22.94 6.68 2.08
C SER A 370 -23.05 7.09 0.61
N LEU A 371 -23.13 6.08 -0.26
CA LEU A 371 -23.35 6.25 -1.68
C LEU A 371 -24.53 5.39 -2.11
N THR A 372 -25.45 5.99 -2.85
CA THR A 372 -26.54 5.29 -3.54
C THR A 372 -26.16 5.10 -4.99
N TYR A 373 -26.40 3.93 -5.55
CA TYR A 373 -26.20 3.65 -6.97
C TYR A 373 -27.37 2.84 -7.54
N THR A 374 -27.60 2.96 -8.84
CA THR A 374 -28.60 2.14 -9.56
C THR A 374 -27.88 1.21 -10.54
N GLY A 375 -27.81 -0.08 -10.19
CA GLY A 375 -27.29 -1.16 -11.02
C GLY A 375 -28.37 -1.78 -11.93
N ALA A 376 -28.06 -2.91 -12.57
CA ALA A 376 -29.03 -3.61 -13.42
C ALA A 376 -30.20 -4.24 -12.63
N ASP A 377 -29.98 -4.55 -11.36
CA ASP A 377 -30.89 -5.27 -10.47
C ASP A 377 -31.70 -4.34 -9.53
N GLY A 378 -31.33 -3.07 -9.42
CA GLY A 378 -32.06 -2.09 -8.62
C GLY A 378 -31.21 -0.94 -8.10
N THR A 379 -31.76 -0.23 -7.11
CA THR A 379 -31.06 0.86 -6.42
C THR A 379 -30.60 0.37 -5.06
N HIS A 380 -29.31 0.54 -4.79
CA HIS A 380 -28.65 0.06 -3.58
C HIS A 380 -27.96 1.22 -2.86
N THR A 381 -27.67 1.03 -1.57
CA THR A 381 -26.94 2.02 -0.76
C THR A 381 -25.84 1.31 0.02
N LEU A 382 -24.62 1.83 -0.09
CA LEU A 382 -23.45 1.30 0.59
C LEU A 382 -22.69 2.40 1.30
N LYS A 383 -21.77 2.01 2.19
CA LYS A 383 -20.83 2.94 2.81
C LYS A 383 -19.51 2.92 2.05
N LEU A 384 -18.98 4.11 1.74
CA LEU A 384 -17.63 4.22 1.18
C LEU A 384 -16.60 3.85 2.27
N ILE A 385 -15.66 2.99 1.88
CA ILE A 385 -14.58 2.48 2.73
C ILE A 385 -13.31 3.30 2.50
N TRP A 386 -13.11 3.71 1.24
CA TRP A 386 -12.03 4.60 0.83
C TRP A 386 -12.63 5.81 0.15
N ASP A 387 -12.35 6.99 0.70
CA ASP A 387 -12.76 8.30 0.23
C ASP A 387 -11.61 9.30 0.31
#